data_AF-Q05ZL6-F1
#
_entry.id   AF-Q05ZL6-F1
#
_cell.length_a   1.000
_cell.length_b   1.000
_cell.length_c   1.000
_cell.angle_alpha   90.00
_cell.angle_beta   90.00
_cell.angle_gamma   90.00
#
_symmetry.space_group_name_H-M   'P 1'
#
loop_
_entity.id
_entity.type
_entity.pdbx_description
1 polymer ?
#
loop_
_entity_poly.entity_id
_entity_poly.type
_entity_poly.pdbx_seq_one_letter_code
_entity_poly.pdbx_strand_id
1 'polypeptide(L)'
;MNGRSTATQRRARRLHRWVVPLAAAPLLITAATGSLYSLLLEQNIDAFWLLRIHTGQFGWFNLQPFYPIVLGVLTILVSISGLALLLRPNN
;
A
#
# COMPACT_ATOMS: atom_id res chain seq x y z
N MET A 1 28.19 4.59 -25.82
CA MET A 1 27.67 3.40 -25.11
C MET A 1 26.31 3.71 -24.45
N ASN A 2 25.27 4.08 -25.22
CA ASN A 2 24.03 4.68 -24.67
C ASN A 2 22.77 3.79 -24.76
N GLY A 3 22.86 2.58 -25.31
CA GLY A 3 21.71 1.69 -25.49
C GLY A 3 21.18 1.06 -24.20
N ARG A 4 22.05 0.81 -23.21
CA ARG A 4 21.68 0.11 -21.96
C ARG A 4 20.82 0.96 -21.01
N SER A 5 21.02 2.29 -20.94
CA SER A 5 20.28 3.13 -19.97
C SER A 5 18.80 3.27 -20.33
N THR A 6 18.47 3.36 -21.62
CA THR A 6 17.07 3.53 -22.07
C THR A 6 16.22 2.26 -21.87
N ALA A 7 16.82 1.07 -22.05
CA ALA A 7 16.14 -0.20 -21.81
C ALA A 7 15.87 -0.40 -20.31
N THR A 8 16.85 -0.10 -19.45
CA THR A 8 16.70 -0.16 -17.99
C THR A 8 15.65 0.83 -17.49
N GLN A 9 15.64 2.07 -18.03
CA GLN A 9 14.65 3.08 -17.65
C GLN A 9 13.22 2.70 -18.06
N ARG A 10 13.02 2.10 -19.26
CA ARG A 10 11.72 1.59 -19.69
C ARG A 10 11.25 0.41 -18.83
N ARG A 11 12.17 -0.50 -18.45
CA ARG A 11 11.87 -1.65 -17.60
C ARG A 11 11.54 -1.21 -16.17
N ALA A 12 12.25 -0.22 -15.64
CA ALA A 12 11.96 0.39 -14.34
C ALA A 12 10.55 1.03 -14.30
N ARG A 13 10.16 1.77 -15.35
CA ARG A 13 8.80 2.35 -15.46
C ARG A 13 7.71 1.27 -15.52
N ARG A 14 7.95 0.18 -16.25
CA ARG A 14 7.02 -0.96 -16.29
C ARG A 14 6.90 -1.64 -14.93
N LEU A 15 8.02 -1.88 -14.24
CA LEU A 15 8.02 -2.48 -12.91
C LEU A 15 7.30 -1.59 -11.90
N HIS A 16 7.60 -0.30 -11.89
CA HIS A 16 6.95 0.67 -11.02
C HIS A 16 5.42 0.69 -11.20
N ARG A 17 4.94 0.62 -12.45
CA ARG A 17 3.51 0.56 -12.77
C ARG A 17 2.78 -0.65 -12.18
N TRP A 18 3.48 -1.76 -11.92
CA TRP A 18 2.88 -2.95 -11.29
C TRP A 18 3.11 -3.01 -9.78
N VAL A 19 4.28 -2.56 -9.31
CA VAL A 19 4.64 -2.55 -7.89
C VAL A 19 3.81 -1.53 -7.11
N VAL A 20 3.52 -0.35 -7.70
CA VAL A 20 2.76 0.70 -7.00
C VAL A 20 1.33 0.27 -6.66
N PRO A 21 0.51 -0.25 -7.59
CA PRO A 21 -0.83 -0.75 -7.24
C PRO A 21 -0.77 -1.90 -6.24
N LEU A 22 0.21 -2.80 -6.36
CA LEU A 22 0.38 -3.91 -5.43
C LEU A 22 0.75 -3.43 -4.01
N ALA A 23 1.53 -2.35 -3.91
CA ALA A 23 1.88 -1.72 -2.65
C ALA A 23 0.72 -0.89 -2.08
N ALA A 24 0.02 -0.15 -2.94
CA ALA A 24 -1.07 0.74 -2.57
C ALA A 24 -2.36 -0.01 -2.19
N ALA A 25 -2.67 -1.13 -2.84
CA ALA A 25 -3.88 -1.89 -2.56
C ALA A 25 -4.02 -2.32 -1.08
N PRO A 26 -3.03 -3.00 -0.45
CA PRO A 26 -3.13 -3.35 0.96
C PRO A 26 -3.20 -2.10 1.85
N LEU A 27 -2.45 -1.03 1.54
CA LEU A 27 -2.52 0.24 2.27
C LEU A 27 -3.92 0.86 2.25
N LEU A 28 -4.53 0.92 1.07
CA LEU A 28 -5.88 1.45 0.90
C LEU A 28 -6.92 0.60 1.61
N ILE A 29 -6.80 -0.73 1.55
CA ILE A 29 -7.70 -1.65 2.27
C ILE A 29 -7.58 -1.46 3.78
N THR A 30 -6.36 -1.38 4.32
CA THR A 30 -6.16 -1.18 5.76
C THR A 30 -6.67 0.18 6.22
N ALA A 31 -6.39 1.24 5.46
CA ALA A 31 -6.88 2.58 5.77
C ALA A 31 -8.42 2.64 5.71
N ALA A 32 -9.02 2.11 4.64
CA ALA A 32 -10.47 2.10 4.47
C ALA A 32 -11.17 1.29 5.56
N THR A 33 -10.68 0.09 5.89
CA THR A 33 -11.26 -0.74 6.96
C THR A 33 -11.09 -0.11 8.33
N GLY A 34 -9.95 0.53 8.61
CA GLY A 34 -9.74 1.26 9.86
C GLY A 34 -10.70 2.44 10.00
N SER A 35 -10.76 3.32 8.97
CA SER A 35 -11.63 4.48 8.98
C SER A 35 -13.11 4.11 9.02
N LEU A 36 -13.53 3.11 8.22
CA LEU A 36 -14.91 2.65 8.20
C LEU A 36 -15.31 2.01 9.53
N TYR A 37 -14.41 1.27 10.18
CA TYR A 37 -14.67 0.69 11.50
C TYR A 37 -14.93 1.79 12.54
N SER A 38 -14.13 2.85 12.54
CA SER A 38 -14.33 3.98 13.45
C SER A 38 -15.71 4.64 13.26
N LEU A 39 -16.15 4.83 12.01
CA LEU A 39 -17.46 5.40 11.70
C LEU A 39 -18.61 4.47 12.14
N LEU A 40 -18.49 3.17 11.88
CA LEU A 40 -19.48 2.18 12.30
C LEU A 40 -19.57 2.11 13.83
N LEU A 41 -18.44 2.17 14.52
CA LEU A 41 -18.37 2.14 15.98
C LEU A 41 -19.06 3.37 16.60
N GLU A 42 -18.89 4.56 16.00
CA GLU A 42 -19.61 5.77 16.42
C GLU A 42 -21.13 5.63 16.32
N GLN A 43 -21.60 4.83 15.37
CA GLN A 43 -23.02 4.47 15.19
C GLN A 43 -23.48 3.31 16.09
N ASN A 44 -22.66 2.89 17.08
CA ASN A 44 -22.88 1.70 17.91
C ASN A 44 -22.99 0.38 17.11
N ILE A 45 -22.32 0.30 15.95
CA ILE A 45 -22.26 -0.92 15.13
C ILE A 45 -20.89 -1.58 15.31
N ASP A 46 -20.88 -2.71 16.01
CA ASP A 46 -19.67 -3.50 16.26
C ASP A 46 -19.29 -4.36 15.05
N ALA A 47 -18.59 -3.76 14.09
CA ALA A 47 -18.09 -4.44 12.90
C ALA A 47 -16.73 -5.13 13.15
N PHE A 48 -16.63 -6.04 14.11
CA PHE A 48 -15.35 -6.69 14.46
C PHE A 48 -14.65 -7.41 13.29
N TRP A 49 -15.43 -7.86 12.30
CA TRP A 49 -14.90 -8.45 11.08
C TRP A 49 -14.05 -7.47 10.25
N LEU A 50 -14.32 -6.15 10.32
CA LEU A 50 -13.49 -5.11 9.71
C LEU A 50 -12.10 -5.08 10.35
N LEU A 51 -12.01 -5.19 11.67
CA LEU A 51 -10.74 -5.25 12.40
C LEU A 51 -9.93 -6.50 12.07
N ARG A 52 -10.60 -7.65 11.84
CA ARG A 52 -9.92 -8.86 11.35
C ARG A 52 -9.26 -8.61 10.00
N ILE A 53 -9.98 -7.99 9.06
CA ILE A 53 -9.41 -7.63 7.75
C ILE A 53 -8.27 -6.60 7.91
N HIS A 54 -8.49 -5.57 8.73
CA HIS A 54 -7.51 -4.51 9.02
C HIS A 54 -6.17 -5.06 9.55
N THR A 55 -6.23 -6.09 10.38
CA THR A 55 -5.03 -6.73 10.97
C THR A 55 -4.39 -7.78 10.05
N GLY A 56 -4.96 -8.04 8.87
CA GLY A 56 -4.45 -9.04 7.93
C GLY A 56 -4.96 -10.46 8.17
N GLN A 57 -6.02 -10.64 8.97
CA GLN A 57 -6.72 -11.90 9.12
C GLN A 57 -7.85 -12.01 8.08
N PHE A 58 -7.56 -12.66 6.96
CA PHE A 58 -8.51 -12.87 5.86
C PHE A 58 -9.18 -14.25 5.98
N GLY A 59 -10.13 -14.37 6.93
CA GLY A 59 -10.84 -15.62 7.17
C GLY A 59 -9.89 -16.75 7.59
N TRP A 60 -9.65 -17.72 6.71
CA TRP A 60 -8.72 -18.83 6.92
C TRP A 60 -7.23 -18.45 6.78
N PHE A 61 -6.91 -17.35 6.08
CA PHE A 61 -5.54 -16.90 5.91
C PHE A 61 -5.15 -15.93 7.03
N ASN A 62 -4.22 -16.36 7.88
CA ASN A 62 -3.71 -15.51 8.95
C ASN A 62 -2.36 -14.87 8.56
N LEU A 63 -2.41 -13.63 8.07
CA LEU A 63 -1.21 -12.86 7.77
C LEU A 63 -0.80 -11.92 8.92
N GLN A 64 -1.54 -11.88 10.04
CA GLN A 64 -1.29 -10.97 11.17
C GLN A 64 0.18 -10.80 11.59
N PRO A 65 1.00 -11.87 11.68
CA PRO A 65 2.39 -11.72 12.14
C PRO A 65 3.25 -10.85 11.20
N PHE A 66 2.97 -10.90 9.90
CA PHE A 66 3.77 -10.24 8.88
C PHE A 66 3.07 -9.03 8.27
N TYR A 67 1.75 -8.98 8.34
CA TYR A 67 0.93 -7.99 7.68
C TYR A 67 1.28 -6.55 8.09
N PRO A 68 1.40 -6.19 9.38
CA PRO A 68 1.78 -4.85 9.78
C PRO A 68 3.20 -4.47 9.34
N ILE A 69 4.15 -5.42 9.33
CA ILE A 69 5.54 -5.19 8.91
C ILE A 69 5.57 -4.88 7.41
N VAL A 70 4.92 -5.73 6.60
CA VAL A 70 4.80 -5.53 5.16
C VAL A 70 4.11 -4.19 4.88
N LEU A 71 3.02 -3.91 5.57
CA LEU A 71 2.27 -2.66 5.41
C LEU A 71 3.14 -1.42 5.75
N GLY A 72 3.90 -1.46 6.84
CA GLY A 72 4.82 -0.38 7.21
C GLY A 72 5.91 -0.14 6.16
N VAL A 73 6.53 -1.21 5.65
CA VAL A 73 7.54 -1.11 4.59
C VAL A 73 6.93 -0.51 3.31
N LEU A 74 5.76 -1.01 2.89
CA LEU A 74 5.07 -0.50 1.71
C LEU A 74 4.69 0.98 1.87
N THR A 75 4.24 1.39 3.06
CA THR A 75 3.92 2.79 3.38
C THR A 75 5.14 3.69 3.17
N ILE A 76 6.29 3.28 3.70
CA ILE A 76 7.55 4.04 3.57
C ILE A 76 7.95 4.14 2.09
N LEU A 77 7.93 3.02 1.36
CA LEU A 77 8.30 2.99 -0.06
C LEU A 77 7.40 3.90 -0.91
N VAL A 78 6.09 3.82 -0.72
CA VAL A 78 5.12 4.66 -1.46
C VAL A 78 5.31 6.13 -1.08
N SER A 79 5.53 6.45 0.19
CA SER A 79 5.74 7.82 0.65
C SER A 79 7.01 8.43 0.06
N ILE A 80 8.13 7.71 0.09
CA ILE A 80 9.38 8.14 -0.54
C ILE A 80 9.20 8.32 -2.04
N SER A 81 8.51 7.38 -2.71
CA SER A 81 8.23 7.48 -4.13
C SER A 81 7.37 8.70 -4.48
N GLY A 82 6.37 9.00 -3.65
CA GLY A 82 5.51 10.18 -3.82
C GLY A 82 6.28 11.48 -3.60
N LEU A 83 7.08 11.57 -2.55
CA LEU A 83 7.96 12.73 -2.28
C LEU A 83 8.96 12.94 -3.42
N ALA A 84 9.59 11.88 -3.91
CA ALA A 84 10.53 11.97 -5.02
C ALA A 84 9.87 12.49 -6.31
N LEU A 85 8.59 12.13 -6.55
CA LEU A 85 7.82 12.67 -7.66
C LEU A 85 7.52 14.17 -7.47
N LEU A 86 7.12 14.57 -6.25
CA LEU A 86 6.79 15.96 -5.92
C LEU A 86 8.01 16.89 -6.05
N LEU A 87 9.19 16.40 -5.64
CA LEU A 87 10.45 17.14 -5.68
C LEU A 87 11.12 17.11 -7.06
N ARG A 88 10.56 16.36 -8.02
CA ARG A 88 11.15 16.25 -9.36
C ARG A 88 10.93 17.56 -10.13
N PRO A 89 11.99 18.25 -10.57
CA PRO A 89 11.85 19.47 -11.35
C PRO A 89 11.17 19.15 -12.69
N ASN A 90 10.08 19.87 -12.99
CA ASN A 90 9.48 19.88 -14.32
C ASN A 90 10.31 20.81 -15.22
N ASN A 91 11.42 20.29 -15.74
CA ASN A 91 12.25 20.96 -16.74
C ASN A 91 12.04 20.31 -18.11
#